data_AF-A0A924RE57-F1
#
_entry.id   AF-A0A924RE57-F1
#
_cell.length_a   1.000
_cell.length_b   1.000
_cell.length_c   1.000
_cell.angle_alpha   90.00
_cell.angle_beta   90.00
_cell.angle_gamma   90.00
#
_symmetry.space_group_name_H-M   'P 1'
#
loop_
_entity.id
_entity.type
_entity.pdbx_description
1 polymer ?
#
loop_
_entity_poly.entity_id
_entity_poly.type
_entity_poly.pdbx_seq_one_letter_code
_entity_poly.pdbx_strand_id
1 'polypeptide(L)' 'MRRRNTHSRTQRWNDAVTALGKLQAAYTAWLEALPDNQQGSATAEALQTIVDLDLTELQTIEPPRGFGHD' A
#
# COMPACT_ATOMS: atom_id res chain seq x y z
N MET A 1 10.12 -9.13 -30.88
CA MET A 1 10.94 -8.86 -29.67
C MET A 1 10.03 -8.84 -28.44
N ARG A 2 10.06 -9.89 -27.59
CA ARG A 2 9.35 -9.86 -26.30
C ARG A 2 10.24 -9.15 -25.29
N ARG A 3 9.95 -7.89 -24.94
CA ARG A 3 10.59 -7.25 -23.78
C ARG A 3 10.03 -7.93 -22.53
N ARG A 4 10.75 -8.91 -22.00
CA ARG A 4 10.51 -9.40 -20.64
C ARG A 4 10.98 -8.27 -19.72
N ASN A 5 10.04 -7.49 -19.20
CA ASN A 5 10.35 -6.50 -18.19
C ASN A 5 10.73 -7.25 -16.91
N THR A 6 12.01 -7.60 -16.79
CA THR A 6 12.62 -7.94 -15.51
C THR A 6 12.72 -6.63 -14.74
N HIS A 7 11.59 -6.12 -14.23
CA HIS A 7 11.62 -5.09 -13.20
C HIS A 7 12.51 -5.64 -12.09
N SER A 8 13.68 -5.04 -11.87
CA SER A 8 14.58 -5.37 -10.76
C SER A 8 13.74 -5.47 -9.49
N ARG A 9 14.03 -6.41 -8.58
CA ARG A 9 13.15 -6.64 -7.42
C ARG A 9 12.95 -5.35 -6.59
N THR A 10 13.93 -4.45 -6.60
CA THR A 10 13.82 -3.06 -6.10
C THR A 10 12.69 -2.25 -6.75
N GLN A 11 12.53 -2.31 -8.08
CA GLN A 11 11.43 -1.63 -8.78
C GLN A 11 10.08 -2.23 -8.40
N ARG A 12 10.00 -3.57 -8.23
CA ARG A 12 8.77 -4.23 -7.76
C ARG A 12 8.43 -3.86 -6.32
N TRP A 13 9.44 -3.72 -5.46
CA TRP A 13 9.27 -3.24 -4.09
C TRP A 13 8.68 -1.82 -4.07
N ASN A 14 9.32 -0.88 -4.77
CA ASN A 14 8.83 0.50 -4.85
C ASN A 14 7.41 0.58 -5.43
N ASP A 15 7.12 -0.21 -6.47
CA ASP A 15 5.77 -0.28 -7.07
C ASP A 15 4.75 -0.84 -6.08
N ALA A 16 5.08 -1.90 -5.33
CA ALA A 16 4.21 -2.47 -4.30
C ALA A 16 3.95 -1.49 -3.16
N VAL A 17 4.99 -0.82 -2.64
CA VAL A 17 4.86 0.19 -1.59
C VAL A 17 4.00 1.37 -2.08
N THR A 18 4.21 1.81 -3.33
CA THR A 18 3.38 2.86 -3.95
C THR A 18 1.93 2.41 -4.11
N ALA A 19 1.69 1.17 -4.53
CA ALA A 19 0.36 0.61 -4.70
C ALA A 19 -0.38 0.48 -3.35
N LEU A 20 0.34 0.06 -2.30
CA LEU A 20 -0.19 0.01 -0.94
C LEU A 20 -0.58 1.41 -0.44
N GLY A 21 0.25 2.43 -0.66
CA GLY A 21 -0.08 3.81 -0.30
C GLY A 21 -1.32 4.34 -1.02
N LYS A 22 -1.47 4.04 -2.31
CA LYS A 22 -2.69 4.39 -3.08
C LYS A 22 -3.92 3.69 -2.54
N LEU A 23 -3.79 2.41 -2.18
CA LEU A 23 -4.88 1.63 -1.64
C LEU A 23 -5.31 2.15 -0.27
N GLN A 24 -4.36 2.50 0.60
CA GLN A 24 -4.65 3.11 1.89
C GLN A 24 -5.39 4.44 1.72
N ALA A 25 -4.93 5.32 0.82
CA ALA A 25 -5.62 6.58 0.54
C ALA A 25 -7.06 6.38 0.04
N ALA A 26 -7.30 5.34 -0.78
CA ALA A 26 -8.64 4.98 -1.22
C ALA A 26 -9.53 4.49 -0.05
N TYR A 27 -8.97 3.73 0.88
CA TYR A 27 -9.68 3.32 2.10
C TYR A 27 -9.94 4.48 3.06
N THR A 28 -9.01 5.44 3.19
CA THR A 28 -9.24 6.67 3.94
C THR A 28 -10.41 7.46 3.36
N ALA A 29 -10.40 7.69 2.04
CA ALA A 29 -11.49 8.39 1.37
C ALA A 29 -12.84 7.65 1.54
N TRP A 30 -12.83 6.32 1.55
CA TRP A 30 -14.03 5.55 1.82
C TRP A 30 -14.51 5.71 3.27
N LEU A 31 -13.60 5.65 4.25
CA LEU A 31 -13.90 5.86 5.67
C LEU A 31 -14.49 7.26 5.92
N GLU A 32 -13.92 8.29 5.29
CA GLU A 32 -14.39 9.67 5.37
C GLU A 32 -15.76 9.87 4.68
N ALA A 33 -16.04 9.09 3.63
CA ALA A 33 -17.31 9.10 2.92
C ALA A 33 -18.39 8.21 3.57
N LEU A 34 -18.09 7.51 4.68
CA LEU A 34 -19.08 6.69 5.35
C LEU A 34 -20.16 7.54 6.01
N PRO A 35 -21.45 7.18 5.82
CA PRO A 35 -22.54 7.85 6.52
C PRO A 35 -22.45 7.61 8.03
N ASP A 36 -22.91 8.58 8.82
CA ASP A 36 -22.83 8.58 10.29
C ASP A 36 -23.42 7.31 10.93
N ASN A 37 -24.49 6.76 10.34
CA ASN A 37 -25.11 5.50 10.77
C ASN A 37 -24.24 4.24 10.54
N GLN A 38 -23.11 4.36 9.84
CA GLN A 38 -22.15 3.27 9.65
C GLN A 38 -20.82 3.53 10.38
N GLN A 39 -20.71 4.67 11.07
CA GLN A 39 -19.61 4.93 12.00
C GLN A 39 -19.74 3.98 13.19
N GLY A 40 -18.69 3.20 13.48
CA GLY A 40 -18.70 2.15 14.49
C GLY A 40 -19.22 0.78 14.01
N SER A 41 -19.48 0.60 12.71
CA SER A 41 -19.70 -0.73 12.13
C SER A 41 -18.38 -1.51 12.03
N ALA A 42 -18.45 -2.85 11.98
CA ALA A 42 -17.28 -3.69 11.75
C ALA A 42 -16.50 -3.30 10.47
N THR A 43 -17.19 -2.75 9.46
CA THR A 43 -16.57 -2.22 8.25
C THR A 43 -15.76 -0.96 8.53
N ALA A 44 -16.30 -0.01 9.30
CA ALA A 44 -15.58 1.21 9.68
C ALA A 44 -14.33 0.88 10.51
N GLU A 45 -14.43 -0.06 11.45
CA GLU A 45 -13.28 -0.50 12.26
C GLU A 45 -12.20 -1.19 11.41
N ALA A 46 -12.60 -2.02 10.44
CA ALA A 46 -11.67 -2.65 9.50
C ALA A 46 -10.97 -1.62 8.61
N LEU A 47 -11.71 -0.63 8.10
CA LEU A 47 -11.14 0.46 7.31
C LEU A 47 -10.18 1.31 8.15
N GLN A 48 -10.57 1.65 9.37
CA GLN A 48 -9.73 2.39 10.31
C GLN A 48 -8.42 1.64 10.59
N THR A 49 -8.50 0.32 10.79
CA THR A 49 -7.31 -0.54 10.98
C THR A 49 -6.38 -0.47 9.77
N ILE A 50 -6.91 -0.47 8.54
CA ILE A 50 -6.09 -0.39 7.32
C ILE A 50 -5.44 1.01 7.17
N VAL A 51 -6.18 2.06 7.52
CA VAL A 51 -5.70 3.45 7.49
C VAL A 51 -4.65 3.71 8.57
N ASP A 52 -4.77 3.07 9.73
CA ASP A 52 -3.83 3.18 10.85
C ASP A 52 -2.48 2.48 10.58
N LEU A 53 -2.42 1.56 9.60
CA LEU A 53 -1.15 0.93 9.21
C LEU A 53 -0.14 1.99 8.77
N ASP A 54 0.94 2.15 9.52
CA ASP A 54 2.02 3.02 9.09
C ASP A 54 2.78 2.42 7.90
N LEU A 55 2.51 2.97 6.71
CA LEU A 55 3.24 2.64 5.48
C LEU A 55 4.51 3.49 5.31
N THR A 56 4.75 4.46 6.20
CA THR A 56 5.94 5.32 6.17
C THR A 56 7.17 4.49 6.44
N GLU A 57 7.12 3.60 7.45
CA GLU A 57 8.17 2.64 7.76
C GLU A 57 8.51 1.78 6.54
N LEU A 58 7.50 1.30 5.80
CA LEU A 58 7.70 0.52 4.56
C LEU A 58 8.36 1.34 3.44
N GLN A 59 8.07 2.64 3.34
CA GLN A 59 8.72 3.55 2.39
C GLN A 59 10.17 3.84 2.75
N THR A 60 10.52 3.80 4.05
CA THR A 60 11.90 4.00 4.50
C THR A 60 12.79 2.76 4.34
N ILE A 61 12.20 1.58 4.17
CA ILE A 61 12.93 0.33 3.95
C ILE A 61 13.48 0.32 2.51
N GLU A 62 14.78 0.56 2.39
CA GLU A 62 15.52 0.30 1.16
C GLU A 62 15.83 -1.21 1.06
N PRO A 63 15.36 -1.92 0.01
CA PRO A 63 15.72 -3.31 -0.18
C PRO A 63 17.24 -3.43 -0.39
N PRO A 64 17.90 -4.45 0.18
CA PRO A 64 19.36 -4.55 0.17
C PRO A 64 19.92 -4.55 -1.26
N ARG A 65 21.05 -3.86 -1.46
CA ARG A 65 21.77 -3.86 -2.75
C ARG A 65 22.16 -5.30 -3.10
N GLY A 66 21.52 -5.87 -4.12
CA GLY A 66 21.60 -7.29 -4.45
C GLY A 66 20.23 -7.96 -4.61
N PHE A 67 19.14 -7.28 -4.22
CA PHE A 67 17.76 -7.66 -4.54
C PHE A 67 17.48 -7.48 -6.06
N GLY A 68 18.14 -8.28 -6.89
CA GLY A 68 18.07 -8.14 -8.35
C GLY A 68 19.26 -8.66 -9.15
N HIS A 69 20.26 -9.31 -8.55
CA HIS A 69 21.26 -10.04 -9.34
C HIS A 69 20.75 -11.46 -9.65
N ASP A 70 19.94 -11.56 -10.69
CA ASP A 70 19.73 -12.77 -11.51
C ASP A 70 19.47 -12.31 -12.95
#